data_AF-A0A2S2PTY1-F1
#
_entry.id   AF-A0A2S2PTY1-F1
#
_cell.length_a   1.000
_cell.length_b   1.000
_cell.length_c   1.000
_cell.angle_alpha   90.00
_cell.angle_beta   90.00
_cell.angle_gamma   90.00
#
_symmetry.space_group_name_H-M   'P 1'
#
loop_
_entity.id
_entity.type
_entity.pdbx_description
1 polymer ?
#
loop_
_entity_poly.entity_id
_entity_poly.type
_entity_poly.pdbx_seq_one_letter_code
_entity_poly.pdbx_strand_id
1 'polypeptide(L)'
;MVYTFFSSSTYRWNLYEQSTKSVLKNLCTIIWSSRYEVCKALSFGYKNVLQVIQVLSEDNTQQPSTRHEATSIKKKLEKLEFVFMLKMWTPILNRFDSTSKTLQSTNIDLSIVVQLYESLEKYILDLREIFDNFLKDSQELSGKSAFSWEETTFYDDSNLIIQFTLEKIK
;
A
#
# COMPACT_ATOMS: atom_id res chain seq x y z
N MET A 1 -2.81 -7.70 8.56
CA MET A 1 -4.23 -7.40 8.31
C MET A 1 -4.77 -8.25 7.17
N VAL A 2 -4.53 -7.89 5.89
CA VAL A 2 -5.05 -8.66 4.73
C VAL A 2 -4.54 -10.10 4.73
N TYR A 3 -3.23 -10.31 4.84
CA TYR A 3 -2.65 -11.66 4.93
C TYR A 3 -3.26 -12.45 6.10
N THR A 4 -3.23 -11.90 7.31
CA THR A 4 -3.76 -12.52 8.54
C THR A 4 -5.24 -12.92 8.41
N PHE A 5 -6.04 -12.07 7.75
CA PHE A 5 -7.45 -12.33 7.50
C PHE A 5 -7.64 -13.53 6.58
N PHE A 6 -6.93 -13.60 5.45
CA PHE A 6 -7.05 -14.75 4.55
C PHE A 6 -6.42 -16.03 5.13
N SER A 7 -5.24 -15.93 5.75
CA SER A 7 -4.49 -17.08 6.26
C SER A 7 -5.14 -17.74 7.49
N SER A 8 -6.10 -17.07 8.14
CA SER A 8 -6.82 -17.63 9.30
C SER A 8 -7.99 -18.54 8.90
N SER A 9 -8.22 -18.80 7.61
CA SER A 9 -9.18 -19.80 7.14
C SER A 9 -8.82 -20.34 5.77
N THR A 10 -8.78 -21.67 5.66
CA THR A 10 -8.54 -22.36 4.39
C THR A 10 -9.56 -21.97 3.32
N TYR A 11 -10.82 -21.75 3.70
CA TYR A 11 -11.86 -21.30 2.77
C TYR A 11 -11.57 -19.91 2.21
N ARG A 12 -11.24 -18.95 3.09
CA ARG A 12 -10.90 -17.57 2.69
C ARG A 12 -9.63 -17.55 1.81
N TRP A 13 -8.64 -18.36 2.16
CA TRP A 13 -7.41 -18.51 1.37
C TRP A 13 -7.69 -19.06 -0.03
N ASN A 14 -8.53 -20.10 -0.14
CA ASN A 14 -8.87 -20.71 -1.43
C ASN A 14 -9.62 -19.72 -2.34
N LEU A 15 -10.59 -18.97 -1.79
CA LEU A 15 -11.27 -17.91 -2.53
C LEU A 15 -10.30 -16.86 -3.08
N TYR A 16 -9.30 -16.48 -2.27
CA TYR A 16 -8.24 -15.58 -2.68
C TYR A 16 -7.41 -16.18 -3.84
N GLU A 17 -6.91 -17.41 -3.71
CA GLU A 17 -6.10 -18.07 -4.74
C GLU A 17 -6.85 -18.28 -6.07
N GLN A 18 -8.15 -18.56 -6.02
CA GLN A 18 -8.99 -18.66 -7.21
C GLN A 18 -9.15 -17.30 -7.90
N SER A 19 -9.12 -16.21 -7.13
CA SER A 19 -9.43 -14.87 -7.62
C SER A 19 -8.20 -14.12 -8.10
N THR A 20 -7.00 -14.36 -7.58
CA THR A 20 -5.78 -13.65 -7.97
C THR A 20 -4.61 -14.57 -8.26
N LYS A 21 -3.77 -14.14 -9.22
CA LYS A 21 -2.48 -14.77 -9.51
C LYS A 21 -1.33 -14.23 -8.64
N SER A 22 -1.58 -13.17 -7.86
CA SER A 22 -0.60 -12.68 -6.91
C SER A 22 -0.47 -13.63 -5.72
N VAL A 23 0.70 -13.64 -5.08
CA VAL A 23 0.94 -14.44 -3.87
C VAL A 23 1.08 -13.51 -2.69
N LEU A 24 0.06 -13.44 -1.83
CA LEU A 24 0.15 -12.75 -0.56
C LEU A 24 1.16 -13.47 0.34
N LYS A 25 2.16 -12.74 0.83
CA LYS A 25 3.14 -13.26 1.78
C LYS A 25 2.88 -12.70 3.17
N ASN A 26 3.31 -13.44 4.18
CA ASN A 26 3.42 -12.88 5.53
C ASN A 26 4.52 -11.81 5.54
N LEU A 27 4.31 -10.76 6.32
CA LEU A 27 5.29 -9.72 6.54
C LEU A 27 6.40 -10.25 7.46
N CYS A 28 7.63 -10.30 6.96
CA CYS A 28 8.81 -10.44 7.79
C CYS A 28 9.32 -9.04 8.18
N THR A 29 9.44 -8.79 9.48
CA THR A 29 9.79 -7.47 10.02
C THR A 29 11.22 -7.02 9.67
N ILE A 30 12.11 -7.97 9.38
CA ILE A 30 13.56 -7.76 9.36
C ILE A 30 14.08 -7.32 7.97
N ILE A 31 13.36 -7.60 6.87
CA ILE A 31 13.91 -7.45 5.51
C ILE A 31 12.98 -6.62 4.62
N TRP A 32 13.53 -5.58 3.99
CA TRP A 32 12.86 -4.73 2.99
C TRP A 32 12.23 -5.54 1.84
N SER A 33 12.90 -6.61 1.41
CA SER A 33 12.41 -7.61 0.45
C SER A 33 11.00 -8.09 0.78
N SER A 34 10.73 -8.47 2.03
CA SER A 34 9.41 -8.97 2.42
C SER A 34 8.35 -7.87 2.33
N ARG A 35 8.68 -6.63 2.72
CA ARG A 35 7.77 -5.49 2.57
C ARG A 35 7.45 -5.23 1.10
N TYR A 36 8.48 -5.22 0.24
CA TYR A 36 8.33 -5.06 -1.20
C TYR A 36 7.42 -6.14 -1.80
N GLU A 37 7.67 -7.41 -1.48
CA GLU A 37 6.88 -8.53 -2.01
C GLU A 37 5.40 -8.44 -1.61
N VAL A 38 5.10 -8.00 -0.38
CA VAL A 38 3.73 -7.77 0.08
C VAL A 38 3.07 -6.61 -0.69
N CYS A 39 3.76 -5.46 -0.78
CA CYS A 39 3.26 -4.31 -1.53
C CYS A 39 3.04 -4.66 -3.01
N LYS A 40 3.97 -5.37 -3.64
CA LYS A 40 3.88 -5.84 -5.01
C LYS A 40 2.67 -6.76 -5.22
N ALA A 41 2.50 -7.77 -4.38
CA ALA A 41 1.39 -8.72 -4.48
C ALA A 41 0.03 -8.03 -4.32
N LEU A 42 -0.06 -7.08 -3.38
CA LEU A 42 -1.29 -6.33 -3.14
C LEU A 42 -1.57 -5.29 -4.23
N SER A 43 -0.55 -4.60 -4.73
CA SER A 43 -0.67 -3.63 -5.83
C SER A 43 -1.14 -4.31 -7.12
N PHE A 44 -0.59 -5.47 -7.44
CA PHE A 44 -0.99 -6.25 -8.62
C PHE A 44 -2.38 -6.88 -8.47
N GLY A 45 -2.70 -7.41 -7.29
CA GLY A 45 -3.96 -8.09 -7.02
C GLY A 45 -5.06 -7.20 -6.43
N TYR A 46 -4.89 -5.88 -6.37
CA TYR A 46 -5.72 -4.98 -5.56
C TYR A 46 -7.22 -5.15 -5.80
N LYS A 47 -7.66 -5.10 -7.07
CA LYS A 47 -9.07 -5.22 -7.45
C LYS A 47 -9.65 -6.58 -7.03
N ASN A 48 -8.91 -7.66 -7.29
CA ASN A 48 -9.33 -9.02 -6.97
C ASN A 48 -9.39 -9.24 -5.46
N VAL A 49 -8.40 -8.73 -4.70
CA VAL A 49 -8.41 -8.76 -3.24
C VAL A 49 -9.63 -8.01 -2.69
N LEU A 50 -9.91 -6.82 -3.21
CA LEU A 50 -11.06 -6.03 -2.80
C LEU A 50 -12.38 -6.76 -3.08
N GLN A 51 -12.51 -7.38 -4.26
CA GLN A 51 -13.67 -8.17 -4.64
C GLN A 51 -13.90 -9.37 -3.72
N VAL A 52 -12.86 -10.14 -3.39
CA VAL A 52 -13.01 -11.28 -2.47
C VAL A 52 -13.42 -10.82 -1.07
N ILE A 53 -12.84 -9.72 -0.57
CA ILE A 53 -13.21 -9.15 0.72
C ILE A 53 -14.67 -8.67 0.69
N GLN A 54 -15.12 -8.10 -0.41
CA GLN A 54 -16.52 -7.72 -0.59
C GLN A 54 -17.44 -8.93 -0.50
N VAL A 55 -17.16 -10.00 -1.25
CA VAL A 55 -17.94 -11.26 -1.20
C VAL A 55 -18.02 -11.78 0.25
N LEU A 56 -16.89 -11.82 0.96
CA LEU A 56 -16.85 -12.29 2.35
C LEU A 56 -17.58 -11.36 3.33
N SER A 57 -17.67 -10.07 3.03
CA SER A 57 -18.42 -9.11 3.86
C SER A 57 -19.94 -9.24 3.71
N GLU A 58 -20.40 -9.70 2.54
CA GLU A 58 -21.82 -9.80 2.18
C GLU A 58 -22.37 -11.24 2.32
N ASP A 59 -21.49 -12.23 2.53
CA ASP A 59 -21.85 -13.64 2.70
C ASP A 59 -22.47 -13.94 4.08
N ASN A 60 -23.80 -14.05 4.11
CA ASN A 60 -24.60 -14.35 5.31
C ASN A 60 -24.30 -15.72 5.93
N THR A 61 -23.62 -16.63 5.22
CA THR A 61 -23.20 -17.93 5.77
C THR A 61 -21.96 -17.82 6.65
N GLN A 62 -21.16 -16.74 6.51
CA GLN A 62 -20.01 -16.48 7.37
C GLN A 62 -20.44 -16.05 8.77
N GLN A 63 -19.54 -16.22 9.75
CA GLN A 63 -19.75 -15.71 11.10
C GLN A 63 -19.89 -14.18 11.10
N PRO A 64 -20.77 -13.59 11.94
CA PRO A 64 -20.93 -12.14 12.03
C PRO A 64 -19.61 -11.39 12.28
N SER A 65 -18.71 -11.97 13.08
CA SER A 65 -17.37 -11.41 13.33
C SER A 65 -16.51 -11.36 12.07
N THR A 66 -16.52 -12.42 11.26
CA THR A 66 -15.78 -12.48 9.99
C THR A 66 -16.30 -11.45 8.99
N ARG A 67 -17.64 -11.30 8.87
CA ARG A 67 -18.23 -10.26 8.01
C ARG A 67 -17.86 -8.86 8.47
N HIS A 68 -17.88 -8.61 9.77
CA HIS A 68 -17.49 -7.33 10.34
C HIS A 68 -16.01 -7.02 10.10
N GLU A 69 -15.14 -8.01 10.31
CA GLU A 69 -13.71 -7.87 10.01
C GLU A 69 -13.48 -7.59 8.52
N ALA A 70 -14.12 -8.35 7.63
CA ALA A 70 -14.05 -8.13 6.18
C ALA A 70 -14.52 -6.70 5.81
N THR A 71 -15.63 -6.25 6.37
CA THR A 71 -16.16 -4.90 6.17
C THR A 71 -15.17 -3.83 6.63
N SER A 72 -14.54 -4.02 7.79
CA SER A 72 -13.54 -3.09 8.33
C SER A 72 -12.29 -3.03 7.44
N ILE A 73 -11.84 -4.18 6.92
CA ILE A 73 -10.71 -4.25 5.99
C ILE A 73 -11.08 -3.57 4.66
N LYS A 74 -12.25 -3.88 4.09
CA LYS A 74 -12.76 -3.27 2.85
C LYS A 74 -12.72 -1.75 2.94
N LYS A 75 -13.32 -1.17 3.99
CA LYS A 75 -13.34 0.27 4.23
C LYS A 75 -11.95 0.90 4.27
N LYS A 76 -10.92 0.18 4.75
CA LYS A 76 -9.54 0.67 4.76
C LYS A 76 -8.89 0.57 3.38
N LEU A 77 -9.17 -0.48 2.60
CA LEU A 77 -8.60 -0.66 1.27
C LEU A 77 -9.20 0.29 0.23
N GLU A 78 -10.46 0.71 0.41
CA GLU A 78 -11.17 1.65 -0.49
C GLU A 78 -10.78 3.11 -0.29
N LYS A 79 -10.05 3.42 0.79
CA LYS A 79 -9.55 4.77 1.05
C LYS A 79 -8.48 5.16 0.03
N LEU A 80 -8.58 6.39 -0.50
CA LEU A 80 -7.59 6.93 -1.44
C LEU A 80 -6.19 6.89 -0.82
N GLU A 81 -6.07 7.20 0.46
CA GLU A 81 -4.87 7.11 1.28
C GLU A 81 -4.15 5.78 1.14
N PHE A 82 -4.93 4.69 1.21
CA PHE A 82 -4.38 3.36 1.20
C PHE A 82 -3.80 3.04 -0.18
N VAL A 83 -4.58 3.33 -1.23
CA VAL A 83 -4.18 3.08 -2.61
C VAL A 83 -2.98 3.95 -2.99
N PHE A 84 -3.00 5.22 -2.59
CA PHE A 84 -1.90 6.16 -2.75
C PHE A 84 -0.61 5.66 -2.10
N MET A 85 -0.68 5.30 -0.82
CA MET A 85 0.48 4.75 -0.11
C MET A 85 0.97 3.45 -0.74
N LEU A 86 0.06 2.57 -1.16
CA LEU A 86 0.43 1.33 -1.85
C LEU A 86 1.17 1.60 -3.17
N LYS A 87 0.67 2.55 -3.98
CA LYS A 87 1.28 2.94 -5.26
C LYS A 87 2.63 3.60 -5.09
N MET A 88 2.77 4.50 -4.11
CA MET A 88 4.01 5.23 -3.85
C MET A 88 5.08 4.34 -3.20
N TRP A 89 4.72 3.50 -2.21
CA TRP A 89 5.70 2.65 -1.52
C TRP A 89 6.20 1.48 -2.35
N THR A 90 5.39 0.92 -3.26
CA THR A 90 5.79 -0.24 -4.08
C THR A 90 7.10 0.01 -4.86
N PRO A 91 7.24 1.08 -5.66
CA PRO A 91 8.47 1.35 -6.41
C PRO A 91 9.64 1.79 -5.52
N ILE A 92 9.38 2.49 -4.40
CA ILE A 92 10.42 2.83 -3.41
C ILE A 92 11.04 1.56 -2.83
N LEU A 93 10.19 0.68 -2.30
CA LEU A 93 10.64 -0.58 -1.70
C LEU A 93 11.35 -1.47 -2.72
N ASN A 94 10.94 -1.46 -3.99
CA ASN A 94 11.63 -2.18 -5.06
C ASN A 94 13.08 -1.70 -5.24
N ARG A 95 13.28 -0.36 -5.28
CA ARG A 95 14.61 0.22 -5.45
C ARG A 95 15.50 -0.07 -4.24
N PHE A 96 14.97 0.11 -3.03
CA PHE A 96 15.69 -0.22 -1.79
C PHE A 96 16.06 -1.70 -1.70
N ASP A 97 15.14 -2.61 -2.04
CA ASP A 97 15.41 -4.04 -2.04
C ASP A 97 16.49 -4.41 -3.07
N SER A 98 16.43 -3.84 -4.27
CA SER A 98 17.44 -4.05 -5.32
C SER A 98 18.83 -3.57 -4.90
N THR A 99 18.92 -2.36 -4.35
CA THR A 99 20.17 -1.82 -3.83
C THR A 99 20.70 -2.68 -2.67
N SER A 100 19.83 -3.06 -1.73
CA SER A 100 20.22 -3.89 -0.58
C SER A 100 20.74 -5.26 -0.99
N LYS A 101 20.11 -5.93 -1.96
CA LYS A 101 20.60 -7.20 -2.52
C LYS A 101 21.95 -7.05 -3.20
N THR A 102 22.17 -5.95 -3.92
CA THR A 102 23.45 -5.67 -4.59
C THR A 102 24.55 -5.46 -3.55
N LEU A 103 24.29 -4.68 -2.50
CA LEU A 103 25.22 -4.43 -1.40
C LEU A 103 25.58 -5.70 -0.63
N GLN A 104 24.69 -6.69 -0.57
CA GLN A 104 24.93 -7.99 0.07
C GLN A 104 25.69 -8.99 -0.83
N SER A 105 26.02 -8.62 -2.07
CA SER A 105 26.78 -9.51 -2.96
C SER A 105 28.23 -9.67 -2.48
N THR A 106 28.78 -10.87 -2.62
CA THR A 106 30.11 -11.23 -2.10
C THR A 106 31.27 -10.54 -2.83
N ASN A 107 31.02 -10.01 -4.03
CA ASN A 107 32.04 -9.48 -4.93
C ASN A 107 31.83 -7.99 -5.25
N ILE A 108 31.37 -7.20 -4.27
CA ILE A 108 31.09 -5.78 -4.48
C ILE A 108 32.35 -4.92 -4.32
N ASP A 109 32.57 -4.00 -5.27
CA ASP A 109 33.60 -2.97 -5.21
C ASP A 109 33.08 -1.74 -4.46
N LEU A 110 33.93 -1.09 -3.66
CA LEU A 110 33.58 0.14 -2.93
C LEU A 110 33.12 1.27 -3.85
N SER A 111 33.68 1.37 -5.06
CA SER A 111 33.24 2.33 -6.07
C SER A 111 31.77 2.12 -6.49
N ILE A 112 31.34 0.85 -6.60
CA ILE A 112 29.95 0.49 -6.89
C ILE A 112 29.05 0.88 -5.71
N VAL A 113 29.51 0.69 -4.47
CA VAL A 113 28.75 1.09 -3.28
C VAL A 113 28.41 2.59 -3.31
N VAL A 114 29.39 3.45 -3.60
CA VAL A 114 29.19 4.90 -3.70
C VAL A 114 28.17 5.23 -4.80
N GLN A 115 28.34 4.65 -5.99
CA GLN A 115 27.40 4.85 -7.12
C GLN A 115 25.97 4.41 -6.79
N LEU A 116 25.80 3.32 -6.04
CA LEU A 116 24.49 2.84 -5.62
C LEU A 116 23.79 3.82 -4.69
N TYR A 117 24.51 4.43 -3.74
CA TYR A 117 23.94 5.42 -2.83
C TYR A 117 23.60 6.72 -3.56
N GLU A 118 24.49 7.25 -4.40
CA GLU A 118 24.21 8.44 -5.21
C GLU A 118 23.00 8.22 -6.13
N SER A 119 22.90 7.03 -6.75
CA SER A 119 21.77 6.67 -7.59
C SER A 119 20.48 6.53 -6.81
N LEU A 120 20.53 6.00 -5.58
CA LEU A 120 19.36 5.87 -4.71
C LEU A 120 18.88 7.25 -4.23
N GLU A 121 19.80 8.14 -3.85
CA GLU A 121 19.49 9.52 -3.46
C GLU A 121 18.80 10.26 -4.60
N LYS A 122 19.40 10.23 -5.80
CA LYS A 122 18.82 10.84 -7.01
C LYS A 122 17.42 10.29 -7.30
N TYR A 123 17.24 8.98 -7.20
CA TYR A 123 15.94 8.36 -7.40
C TYR A 123 14.87 8.88 -6.43
N ILE A 124 15.19 9.08 -5.16
CA ILE A 124 14.24 9.62 -4.17
C ILE A 124 13.91 11.09 -4.45
N LEU A 125 14.87 11.87 -4.94
CA LEU A 125 14.63 13.24 -5.39
C LEU A 125 13.69 13.27 -6.60
N ASP A 126 13.98 12.46 -7.63
CA ASP A 126 13.17 12.36 -8.84
C ASP A 126 11.74 11.87 -8.55
N LEU A 127 11.56 11.01 -7.53
CA LEU A 127 10.24 10.55 -7.10
C LEU A 127 9.34 11.67 -6.57
N ARG A 128 9.89 12.74 -6.02
CA ARG A 128 9.10 13.88 -5.53
C ARG A 128 8.43 14.63 -6.68
N GLU A 129 9.11 14.71 -7.82
CA GLU A 129 8.60 15.41 -9.02
C GLU A 129 7.42 14.67 -9.67
N ILE A 130 7.30 13.36 -9.45
CA ILE A 130 6.20 12.53 -10.00
C ILE A 130 5.12 12.23 -8.96
N PHE A 131 5.09 12.92 -7.82
CA PHE A 131 4.12 12.71 -6.75
C PHE A 131 2.66 12.81 -7.27
N ASP A 132 2.39 13.81 -8.10
CA ASP A 132 1.07 14.03 -8.69
C ASP A 132 0.62 12.86 -9.59
N ASN A 133 1.57 12.18 -10.25
CA ASN A 133 1.27 10.99 -11.03
C ASN A 133 0.79 9.84 -10.13
N PHE A 134 1.42 9.64 -8.96
CA PHE A 134 0.96 8.65 -7.98
C PHE A 134 -0.44 8.97 -7.48
N LEU A 135 -0.74 10.25 -7.23
CA LEU A 135 -2.06 10.67 -6.81
C LEU A 135 -3.10 10.36 -7.89
N LYS A 136 -2.84 10.77 -9.13
CA LYS A 136 -3.73 10.52 -10.26
C LYS A 136 -3.99 9.02 -10.48
N ASP A 137 -2.95 8.21 -10.54
CA ASP A 137 -3.06 6.74 -10.69
C ASP A 137 -3.87 6.10 -9.55
N SER A 138 -3.79 6.67 -8.35
CA SER A 138 -4.50 6.17 -7.17
C SER A 138 -5.97 6.57 -7.18
N GLN A 139 -6.29 7.77 -7.67
CA GLN A 139 -7.66 8.21 -7.88
C GLN A 139 -8.32 7.34 -8.97
N GLU A 140 -7.63 7.07 -10.07
CA GLU A 140 -8.12 6.18 -11.14
C GLU A 140 -8.35 4.75 -10.64
N LEU A 141 -7.45 4.22 -9.80
CA LEU A 141 -7.57 2.85 -9.28
C LEU A 141 -8.65 2.69 -8.20
N SER A 142 -8.81 3.69 -7.32
CA SER A 142 -9.77 3.67 -6.21
C SER A 142 -11.17 4.17 -6.59
N GLY A 143 -11.28 5.01 -7.62
CA GLY A 143 -12.50 5.74 -7.95
C GLY A 143 -12.83 6.86 -6.94
N LYS A 144 -11.87 7.27 -6.11
CA LYS A 144 -12.01 8.34 -5.11
C LYS A 144 -11.19 9.56 -5.52
N SER A 145 -11.77 10.75 -5.41
CA SER A 145 -11.12 12.01 -5.78
C SER A 145 -10.42 12.72 -4.63
N ALA A 146 -10.87 12.50 -3.39
CA ALA A 146 -10.42 13.21 -2.20
C ALA A 146 -9.92 12.24 -1.13
N PHE A 147 -9.05 12.73 -0.26
CA PHE A 147 -8.65 12.02 0.95
C PHE A 147 -9.75 12.10 2.01
N SER A 148 -9.91 11.05 2.81
CA SER A 148 -10.98 10.97 3.82
C SER A 148 -10.90 12.08 4.89
N TRP A 149 -9.73 12.65 5.15
CA TRP A 149 -9.60 13.78 6.07
C TRP A 149 -10.04 15.13 5.47
N GLU A 150 -10.07 15.27 4.14
CA GLU A 150 -10.56 16.48 3.45
C GLU A 150 -12.08 16.61 3.57
N GLU A 151 -12.79 15.48 3.72
CA GLU A 151 -14.25 15.46 3.91
C GLU A 151 -14.65 15.84 5.35
N THR A 152 -13.82 15.50 6.35
CA THR A 152 -14.08 15.81 7.77
C THR A 152 -13.87 17.28 8.13
N THR A 153 -13.05 18.02 7.40
CA THR A 153 -12.75 19.44 7.70
C THR A 153 -13.93 20.38 7.47
N PHE A 154 -14.99 19.94 6.79
CA PHE A 154 -16.20 20.75 6.56
C PHE A 154 -17.28 20.58 7.64
N TYR A 155 -17.08 19.69 8.62
CA TYR A 155 -18.10 19.37 9.64
C TYR A 155 -17.72 19.80 11.07
N ASP A 156 -16.57 20.46 11.27
CA ASP A 156 -16.10 20.91 12.59
C ASP A 156 -16.05 22.45 12.76
N ASP A 157 -16.78 23.18 11.90
CA ASP A 157 -16.90 24.65 11.97
C ASP A 157 -17.73 25.15 13.18
N SER A 158 -18.07 24.28 14.13
CA SER A 158 -18.62 24.67 15.44
C SER A 158 -17.60 24.59 16.59
N ASN A 159 -16.34 24.21 16.36
CA ASN A 159 -15.31 24.31 17.40
C ASN A 159 -13.90 24.57 16.83
N LEU A 160 -13.45 25.81 17.00
CA LEU A 160 -12.08 26.34 16.89
C LEU A 160 -11.28 26.00 15.61
N ILE A 161 -11.23 27.02 14.75
CA ILE A 161 -10.26 27.26 13.69
C ILE A 161 -8.82 26.94 14.14
N ILE A 162 -8.17 25.98 13.49
CA ILE A 162 -6.72 26.01 13.28
C ILE A 162 -6.49 26.13 11.78
N GLN A 163 -6.17 27.35 11.34
CA GLN A 163 -5.61 27.58 10.02
C GLN A 163 -4.24 26.89 9.94
N PHE A 164 -4.15 25.79 9.19
CA PHE A 164 -2.89 25.43 8.54
C PHE A 164 -2.91 25.99 7.13
N THR A 165 -2.77 27.31 7.02
CA THR A 165 -2.35 27.92 5.77
C THR A 165 -0.89 27.52 5.55
N LEU A 166 -0.65 26.88 4.41
CA LEU A 166 0.66 26.59 3.85
C LEU A 166 1.57 27.83 3.91
N GLU A 167 2.38 27.95 4.97
CA GLU A 167 3.62 28.71 4.86
C GLU A 167 4.55 27.90 3.98
N LYS A 168 4.49 28.30 2.70
CA LYS A 168 5.56 28.30 1.73
C LYS A 168 6.92 27.93 2.34
N ILE A 169 7.39 26.77 1.89
CA ILE A 169 8.80 26.51 1.62
C ILE A 169 9.47 27.83 1.19
N LYS A 170 10.30 28.35 2.10
CA LYS A 170 11.41 29.26 1.85
C LYS A 170 12.62 28.64 2.51
#